data_AF-A0A7J4L867-F1
#
_entry.id   AF-A0A7J4L867-F1
#
_cell.length_a   1.000
_cell.length_b   1.000
_cell.length_c   1.000
_cell.angle_alpha   90.00
_cell.angle_beta   90.00
_cell.angle_gamma   90.00
#
_symmetry.space_group_name_H-M   'P 1'
#
loop_
_entity.id
_entity.type
_entity.pdbx_description
1 polymer ?
#
loop_
_entity_poly.entity_id
_entity_poly.type
_entity_poly.pdbx_seq_one_letter_code
_entity_poly.pdbx_strand_id
1 'polypeptide(L)'
;MGLFDFGKKEKKKEVSKEKPKENSFESGSEGLIFNAKFQVLTKSKEYAKQISDSYVENIRNSKDQKGHSKYFVLNKNIDKPRKLRKEELKDLPPDTGKDVFISTLDFDIGVQKKTNVFDFCFEYMPFFIEVTEPMNISFSANELSNYLSSIQATIHKIDEGLKTYKLRIEDLVGKHAILTKNMVRMLRNNILLSLKEKSKDIAELSKSVGISEEQLRPFVENMTKDLPNQPKEIKLEKSKYRVIK
;
A
#
# COMPACT_ATOMS: atom_id res chain seq x y z
N MET A 1 -71.04 38.92 14.78
CA MET A 1 -69.88 39.78 15.11
C MET A 1 -68.82 38.86 15.73
N GLY A 2 -67.65 38.75 15.11
CA GLY A 2 -66.47 38.00 15.60
C GLY A 2 -66.45 36.52 15.21
N LEU A 3 -65.83 36.13 14.09
CA LEU A 3 -64.39 35.83 13.90
C LEU A 3 -64.02 34.39 14.35
N PHE A 4 -63.96 33.50 13.36
CA PHE A 4 -63.34 32.19 13.42
C PHE A 4 -61.83 32.34 13.62
N ASP A 5 -61.30 31.75 14.69
CA ASP A 5 -59.87 31.69 14.97
C ASP A 5 -59.27 30.41 14.37
N PHE A 6 -58.28 30.60 13.49
CA PHE A 6 -57.51 29.54 12.84
C PHE A 6 -56.29 29.24 13.70
N GLY A 7 -56.28 28.08 14.37
CA GLY A 7 -55.17 27.66 15.22
C GLY A 7 -54.93 26.15 15.22
N LYS A 8 -54.68 25.53 14.05
CA LYS A 8 -54.12 24.17 13.98
C LYS A 8 -52.67 24.19 14.46
N LYS A 9 -52.42 23.79 15.71
CA LYS A 9 -51.09 23.38 16.17
C LYS A 9 -50.83 21.93 15.73
N GLU A 10 -49.94 21.76 14.76
CA GLU A 10 -49.37 20.46 14.40
C GLU A 10 -48.56 19.91 15.58
N LYS A 11 -49.01 18.77 16.12
CA LYS A 11 -48.21 17.94 17.01
C LYS A 11 -47.08 17.29 16.20
N LYS A 12 -45.86 17.82 16.30
CA LYS A 12 -44.66 17.07 15.89
C LYS A 12 -44.53 15.84 16.81
N LYS A 13 -44.75 14.66 16.23
CA LYS A 13 -44.34 13.37 16.81
C LYS A 13 -42.82 13.39 16.94
N GLU A 14 -42.32 13.45 18.17
CA GLU A 14 -40.96 13.01 18.48
C GLU A 14 -40.87 11.51 18.18
N VAL A 15 -40.29 11.19 17.04
CA VAL A 15 -39.84 9.84 16.72
C VAL A 15 -38.59 9.62 17.56
N SER A 16 -38.77 8.90 18.67
CA SER A 16 -37.68 8.34 19.47
C SER A 16 -36.83 7.47 18.55
N LYS A 17 -35.69 7.99 18.11
CA LYS A 17 -34.64 7.20 17.47
C LYS A 17 -34.04 6.30 18.55
N GLU A 18 -34.52 5.07 18.63
CA GLU A 18 -33.81 3.99 19.31
C GLU A 18 -32.39 3.93 18.75
N LYS A 19 -31.41 4.27 19.59
CA LYS A 19 -30.00 3.98 19.30
C LYS A 19 -29.85 2.46 19.20
N PRO A 20 -29.12 1.93 18.20
CA PRO A 20 -28.77 0.52 18.19
C PRO A 20 -28.01 0.21 19.48
N LYS A 21 -28.35 -0.89 20.14
CA LYS A 21 -27.66 -1.36 21.36
C LYS A 21 -26.17 -1.54 21.05
N GLU A 22 -25.37 -0.57 21.48
CA GLU A 22 -23.91 -0.71 21.56
C GLU A 22 -23.61 -1.83 22.56
N ASN A 23 -22.73 -2.76 22.16
CA ASN A 23 -22.15 -3.73 23.08
C ASN A 23 -21.46 -2.94 24.20
N SER A 24 -22.06 -2.92 25.39
CA SER A 24 -21.57 -2.14 26.52
C SER A 24 -20.27 -2.75 27.03
N PHE A 25 -19.16 -2.02 26.83
CA PHE A 25 -17.95 -2.22 27.60
C PHE A 25 -18.23 -1.74 29.03
N GLU A 26 -18.42 -2.65 29.98
CA GLU A 26 -18.67 -2.30 31.38
C GLU A 26 -17.40 -1.70 32.00
N SER A 27 -17.41 -0.38 32.12
CA SER A 27 -16.53 0.42 32.96
C SER A 27 -16.61 -0.11 34.40
N GLY A 28 -15.68 -0.98 34.77
CA GLY A 28 -15.70 -1.71 36.05
C GLY A 28 -14.99 -3.07 36.00
N SER A 29 -14.84 -3.67 34.82
CA SER A 29 -13.91 -4.79 34.60
C SER A 29 -12.50 -4.26 34.31
N GLU A 30 -11.46 -5.06 34.57
CA GLU A 30 -10.01 -4.75 34.39
C GLU A 30 -9.57 -4.46 32.94
N GLY A 31 -10.43 -3.84 32.14
CA GLY A 31 -10.15 -3.45 30.77
C GLY A 31 -9.23 -2.23 30.68
N LEU A 32 -8.59 -2.10 29.53
CA LEU A 32 -7.70 -1.01 29.18
C LEU A 32 -8.33 -0.25 28.00
N ILE A 33 -8.33 1.07 28.10
CA ILE A 33 -8.75 1.98 27.04
C ILE A 33 -7.52 2.71 26.53
N PHE A 34 -7.35 2.71 25.22
CA PHE A 34 -6.27 3.42 24.56
C PHE A 34 -6.79 4.15 23.33
N ASN A 35 -6.16 5.28 23.07
CA ASN A 35 -6.29 6.04 21.85
C ASN A 35 -5.32 5.49 20.80
N ALA A 36 -5.79 5.27 19.58
CA ALA A 36 -5.00 4.79 18.46
C ALA A 36 -5.23 5.65 17.23
N LYS A 37 -4.13 6.14 16.63
CA LYS A 37 -4.17 7.00 15.46
C LYS A 37 -3.58 6.32 14.24
N PHE A 38 -4.26 6.50 13.12
CA PHE A 38 -3.94 5.94 11.81
C PHE A 38 -3.82 7.04 10.77
N GLN A 39 -2.96 6.80 9.77
CA GLN A 39 -2.84 7.66 8.59
C GLN A 39 -3.13 6.83 7.36
N VAL A 40 -4.07 7.29 6.56
CA VAL A 40 -4.41 6.69 5.27
C VAL A 40 -3.90 7.61 4.18
N LEU A 41 -3.00 7.08 3.35
CA LEU A 41 -2.39 7.75 2.20
C LEU A 41 -2.95 7.12 0.92
N THR A 42 -3.49 7.94 0.02
CA THR A 42 -4.12 7.43 -1.22
C THR A 42 -4.17 8.49 -2.31
N LYS A 43 -4.30 8.06 -3.57
CA LYS A 43 -4.47 8.94 -4.73
C LYS A 43 -5.92 9.42 -4.92
N SER A 44 -6.89 8.83 -4.21
CA SER A 44 -8.33 9.15 -4.33
C SER A 44 -8.97 9.50 -2.98
N LYS A 45 -9.72 10.60 -2.93
CA LYS A 45 -10.49 11.02 -1.74
C LYS A 45 -11.58 10.02 -1.37
N GLU A 46 -12.27 9.47 -2.35
CA GLU A 46 -13.35 8.51 -2.15
C GLU A 46 -12.79 7.20 -1.59
N TYR A 47 -11.65 6.76 -2.12
CA TYR A 47 -10.97 5.57 -1.64
C TYR A 47 -10.43 5.75 -0.22
N ALA A 48 -9.98 6.97 0.14
CA ALA A 48 -9.58 7.28 1.52
C ALA A 48 -10.72 6.97 2.51
N LYS A 49 -11.94 7.42 2.18
CA LYS A 49 -13.11 7.19 3.01
C LYS A 49 -13.47 5.70 3.11
N GLN A 50 -13.43 4.97 1.99
CA GLN A 50 -13.70 3.53 1.97
C GLN A 50 -12.72 2.75 2.84
N ILE A 51 -11.42 3.06 2.75
CA ILE A 51 -10.39 2.46 3.61
C ILE A 51 -10.72 2.77 5.08
N SER A 52 -11.04 4.03 5.40
CA SER A 52 -11.34 4.42 6.77
C SER A 52 -12.55 3.71 7.36
N ASP A 53 -13.62 3.56 6.58
CA ASP A 53 -14.80 2.80 7.00
C ASP A 53 -14.47 1.31 7.17
N SER A 54 -13.64 0.74 6.29
CA SER A 54 -13.19 -0.66 6.40
C SER A 54 -12.36 -0.91 7.66
N TYR A 55 -11.47 0.02 8.05
CA TYR A 55 -10.73 -0.10 9.31
C TYR A 55 -11.68 -0.25 10.51
N VAL A 56 -12.73 0.59 10.56
CA VAL A 56 -13.72 0.53 11.65
C VAL A 56 -14.45 -0.80 11.68
N GLU A 57 -14.89 -1.29 10.52
CA GLU A 57 -15.57 -2.58 10.43
C GLU A 57 -14.67 -3.73 10.83
N ASN A 58 -13.42 -3.74 10.35
CA ASN A 58 -12.46 -4.79 10.65
C ASN A 58 -12.11 -4.84 12.15
N ILE A 59 -11.96 -3.68 12.81
CA ILE A 59 -11.69 -3.62 14.24
C ILE A 59 -12.90 -4.16 15.03
N ARG A 60 -14.12 -3.74 14.68
CA ARG A 60 -15.36 -4.18 15.36
C ARG A 60 -15.64 -5.66 15.19
N ASN A 61 -15.32 -6.20 14.01
CA ASN A 61 -15.54 -7.61 13.67
C ASN A 61 -14.39 -8.52 14.12
N SER A 62 -13.32 -7.96 14.69
CA SER A 62 -12.21 -8.75 15.22
C SER A 62 -12.66 -9.61 16.39
N LYS A 63 -12.42 -10.91 16.27
CA LYS A 63 -12.79 -11.91 17.27
C LYS A 63 -11.57 -12.60 17.83
N ASP A 64 -11.63 -12.93 19.11
CA ASP A 64 -10.65 -13.80 19.74
C ASP A 64 -10.89 -15.28 19.36
N GLN A 65 -10.01 -16.17 19.83
CA GLN A 65 -10.10 -17.62 19.56
C GLN A 65 -11.41 -18.26 20.06
N LYS A 66 -12.13 -17.59 20.96
CA LYS A 66 -13.40 -18.05 21.53
C LYS A 66 -14.61 -17.40 20.83
N GLY A 67 -14.37 -16.57 19.82
CA GLY A 67 -15.42 -15.88 19.06
C GLY A 67 -15.95 -14.61 19.71
N HIS A 68 -15.35 -14.15 20.81
CA HIS A 68 -15.71 -12.90 21.48
C HIS A 68 -15.03 -11.71 20.81
N SER A 69 -15.65 -10.53 20.84
CA SER A 69 -15.04 -9.31 20.32
C SER A 69 -13.71 -9.02 21.02
N LYS A 70 -12.64 -8.91 20.23
CA LYS A 70 -11.28 -8.64 20.74
C LYS A 70 -11.08 -7.18 21.11
N TYR A 71 -11.74 -6.28 20.36
CA TYR A 71 -11.64 -4.83 20.45
C TYR A 71 -13.03 -4.20 20.53
N PHE A 72 -13.17 -3.14 21.32
CA PHE A 72 -14.39 -2.35 21.46
C PHE A 72 -14.10 -0.93 21.02
N VAL A 73 -14.62 -0.51 19.86
CA VAL A 73 -14.50 0.88 19.39
C VAL A 73 -15.48 1.74 20.16
N LEU A 74 -14.96 2.53 21.11
CA LEU A 74 -15.74 3.40 21.99
C LEU A 74 -16.04 4.74 21.30
N ASN A 75 -15.06 5.28 20.59
CA ASN A 75 -15.17 6.53 19.87
C ASN A 75 -14.38 6.46 18.56
N LYS A 76 -14.79 7.28 17.59
CA LYS A 76 -14.07 7.44 16.33
C LYS A 76 -14.16 8.88 15.85
N ASN A 77 -13.02 9.43 15.46
CA ASN A 77 -12.92 10.68 14.74
C ASN A 77 -12.12 10.45 13.46
N ILE A 78 -12.70 10.82 12.32
CA ILE A 78 -12.09 10.62 11.01
C ILE A 78 -12.04 11.97 10.32
N ASP A 79 -10.83 12.46 10.10
CA ASP A 79 -10.62 13.72 9.41
C ASP A 79 -11.05 13.61 7.94
N LYS A 80 -11.44 14.73 7.34
CA LYS A 80 -11.71 14.76 5.90
C LYS A 80 -10.39 14.61 5.14
N PRO A 81 -10.33 13.77 4.07
CA PRO A 81 -9.14 13.63 3.27
C PRO A 81 -8.67 14.97 2.70
N ARG A 82 -7.45 15.38 3.05
CA ARG A 82 -6.81 16.60 2.54
C ARG A 82 -5.71 16.23 1.56
N LYS A 83 -5.43 17.12 0.61
CA LYS A 83 -4.29 16.95 -0.29
C LYS A 83 -2.99 17.20 0.46
N LEU A 84 -1.97 16.39 0.21
CA LEU A 84 -0.62 16.62 0.71
C LEU A 84 0.00 17.86 0.06
N ARG A 85 0.74 18.63 0.86
CA ARG A 85 1.52 19.77 0.38
C ARG A 85 2.80 19.29 -0.28
N LYS A 86 3.42 20.12 -1.12
CA LYS A 86 4.64 19.76 -1.87
C LYS A 86 5.80 19.38 -0.96
N GLU A 87 5.88 20.01 0.21
CA GLU A 87 6.91 19.73 1.21
C GLU A 87 6.71 18.33 1.81
N GLU A 88 5.47 17.94 2.08
CA GLU A 88 5.10 16.64 2.66
C GLU A 88 5.22 15.49 1.64
N LEU A 89 5.23 15.78 0.33
CA LEU A 89 5.48 14.81 -0.72
C LEU A 89 6.96 14.41 -0.84
N LYS A 90 7.90 15.19 -0.27
CA LYS A 90 9.34 14.90 -0.38
C LYS A 90 9.76 13.67 0.41
N ASP A 91 9.01 13.36 1.47
CA ASP A 91 9.29 12.22 2.35
C ASP A 91 8.65 10.92 1.81
N LEU A 92 7.96 10.99 0.67
CA LEU A 92 7.34 9.83 0.01
C LEU A 92 8.23 9.32 -1.13
N PRO A 93 8.09 8.03 -1.51
CA PRO A 93 8.76 7.47 -2.67
C PRO A 93 8.55 8.34 -3.94
N PRO A 94 9.58 8.50 -4.80
CA PRO A 94 9.52 9.41 -5.94
C PRO A 94 8.45 9.07 -6.98
N ASP A 95 7.92 7.85 -6.96
CA ASP A 95 6.87 7.30 -7.81
C ASP A 95 5.43 7.50 -7.25
N THR A 96 5.28 8.12 -6.07
CA THR A 96 3.98 8.29 -5.39
C THR A 96 3.03 9.23 -6.14
N GLY A 97 3.52 10.01 -7.12
CA GLY A 97 2.72 10.93 -7.92
C GLY A 97 2.46 12.28 -7.24
N LYS A 98 1.82 13.22 -7.94
CA LYS A 98 1.61 14.60 -7.47
C LYS A 98 0.32 14.81 -6.67
N ASP A 99 -0.64 13.89 -6.81
CA ASP A 99 -1.96 13.97 -6.21
C ASP A 99 -2.15 12.87 -5.17
N VAL A 100 -1.66 13.13 -3.97
CA VAL A 100 -1.81 12.24 -2.82
C VAL A 100 -2.66 12.95 -1.77
N PHE A 101 -3.60 12.22 -1.21
CA PHE A 101 -4.47 12.62 -0.12
C PHE A 101 -4.09 11.87 1.15
N ILE A 102 -4.18 12.58 2.27
CA ILE A 102 -3.99 12.04 3.60
C ILE A 102 -5.26 12.22 4.42
N SER A 103 -5.64 11.19 5.15
CA SER A 103 -6.72 11.20 6.13
C SER A 103 -6.18 10.64 7.45
N THR A 104 -6.44 11.33 8.55
CA THR A 104 -6.13 10.83 9.89
C THR A 104 -7.38 10.18 10.45
N LEU A 105 -7.20 9.04 11.11
CA LEU A 105 -8.23 8.39 11.89
C LEU A 105 -7.77 8.29 13.33
N ASP A 106 -8.67 8.57 14.24
CA ASP A 106 -8.43 8.62 15.66
C ASP A 106 -9.51 7.79 16.36
N PHE A 107 -9.11 6.76 17.10
CA PHE A 107 -10.02 5.79 17.71
C PHE A 107 -9.73 5.63 19.19
N ASP A 108 -10.79 5.68 20.00
CA ASP A 108 -10.72 5.23 21.39
C ASP A 108 -11.18 3.78 21.43
N ILE A 109 -10.31 2.90 21.92
CA ILE A 109 -10.49 1.45 21.85
C ILE A 109 -10.36 0.86 23.24
N GLY A 110 -11.42 0.16 23.67
CA GLY A 110 -11.41 -0.69 24.85
C GLY A 110 -10.96 -2.11 24.53
N VAL A 111 -10.17 -2.70 25.42
CA VAL A 111 -9.79 -4.11 25.41
C VAL A 111 -9.94 -4.72 26.79
N GLN A 112 -10.29 -6.00 26.87
CA GLN A 112 -10.40 -6.70 28.15
C GLN A 112 -9.05 -7.23 28.66
N LYS A 113 -8.12 -7.58 27.75
CA LYS A 113 -6.81 -8.10 28.11
C LYS A 113 -5.72 -7.09 27.75
N LYS A 114 -4.82 -6.80 28.70
CA LYS A 114 -3.67 -5.90 28.51
C LYS A 114 -2.81 -6.27 27.30
N THR A 115 -2.64 -7.57 27.04
CA THR A 115 -1.86 -8.07 25.90
C THR A 115 -2.47 -7.73 24.54
N ASN A 116 -3.80 -7.52 24.46
CA ASN A 116 -4.48 -7.24 23.20
C ASN A 116 -4.11 -5.87 22.62
N VAL A 117 -3.61 -4.93 23.43
CA VAL A 117 -3.14 -3.62 22.93
C VAL A 117 -1.98 -3.81 21.96
N PHE A 118 -1.07 -4.73 22.26
CA PHE A 118 0.08 -4.96 21.39
C PHE A 118 -0.27 -5.79 20.18
N ASP A 119 -1.14 -6.79 20.34
CA ASP A 119 -1.72 -7.46 19.18
C ASP A 119 -2.38 -6.44 18.25
N PHE A 120 -3.06 -5.43 18.80
CA PHE A 120 -3.66 -4.35 18.02
C PHE A 120 -2.61 -3.54 17.26
N CYS A 121 -1.48 -3.21 17.91
CA CYS A 121 -0.35 -2.57 17.23
C CYS A 121 0.10 -3.38 16.01
N PHE A 122 0.19 -4.70 16.16
CA PHE A 122 0.70 -5.58 15.10
C PHE A 122 -0.32 -5.88 14.00
N GLU A 123 -1.60 -6.00 14.34
CA GLU A 123 -2.68 -6.31 13.39
C GLU A 123 -3.07 -5.09 12.55
N TYR A 124 -3.17 -3.91 13.17
CA TYR A 124 -3.70 -2.72 12.50
C TYR A 124 -2.64 -1.66 12.20
N MET A 125 -1.44 -1.73 12.81
CA MET A 125 -0.31 -0.83 12.55
C MET A 125 -0.68 0.66 12.67
N PRO A 126 -1.23 1.12 13.82
CA PRO A 126 -1.38 2.55 14.08
C PRO A 126 0.00 3.22 14.12
N PHE A 127 0.06 4.49 13.70
CA PHE A 127 1.30 5.26 13.79
C PHE A 127 1.53 5.84 15.19
N PHE A 128 0.49 5.86 16.03
CA PHE A 128 0.54 6.37 17.40
C PHE A 128 -0.48 5.65 18.28
N ILE A 129 -0.08 5.33 19.51
CA ILE A 129 -0.95 4.78 20.55
C ILE A 129 -0.66 5.50 21.86
N GLU A 130 -1.72 5.81 22.59
CA GLU A 130 -1.68 6.40 23.93
C GLU A 130 -2.67 5.67 24.83
N VAL A 131 -2.22 5.08 25.94
CA VAL A 131 -3.12 4.47 26.92
C VAL A 131 -3.77 5.58 27.72
N THR A 132 -5.10 5.65 27.68
CA THR A 132 -5.87 6.66 28.42
C THR A 132 -6.26 6.14 29.80
N GLU A 133 -6.67 4.87 29.90
CA GLU A 133 -7.04 4.24 31.16
C GLU A 133 -6.65 2.75 31.19
N PRO A 134 -6.21 2.19 32.33
CA PRO A 134 -5.91 2.86 33.58
C PRO A 134 -4.54 3.57 33.55
N MET A 135 -4.33 4.53 34.47
CA MET A 135 -3.07 5.26 34.58
C MET A 135 -1.87 4.37 34.97
N ASN A 136 -2.14 3.29 35.70
CA ASN A 136 -1.13 2.30 36.09
C ASN A 136 -1.51 0.93 35.57
N ILE A 137 -0.58 0.28 34.87
CA ILE A 137 -0.73 -1.10 34.41
C ILE A 137 0.24 -1.97 35.20
N SER A 138 -0.29 -2.89 36.00
CA SER A 138 0.50 -3.91 36.68
C SER A 138 0.60 -5.17 35.83
N PHE A 139 1.77 -5.81 35.85
CA PHE A 139 1.99 -7.15 35.29
C PHE A 139 2.61 -8.02 36.38
N SER A 140 2.15 -9.26 36.52
CA SER A 140 2.93 -10.29 37.21
C SER A 140 4.17 -10.64 36.39
N ALA A 141 5.20 -11.20 37.03
CA ALA A 141 6.42 -11.63 36.34
C ALA A 141 6.13 -12.60 35.19
N ASN A 142 5.23 -13.57 35.42
CA ASN A 142 4.84 -14.55 34.41
C ASN A 142 4.08 -13.91 33.24
N GLU A 143 3.16 -12.97 33.51
CA GLU A 143 2.45 -12.23 32.46
C GLU A 143 3.41 -11.39 31.63
N LEU A 144 4.34 -10.68 32.28
CA LEU A 144 5.35 -9.88 31.60
C LEU A 144 6.27 -10.75 30.73
N SER A 145 6.75 -11.89 31.25
CA SER A 145 7.57 -12.83 30.48
C SER A 145 6.81 -13.36 29.26
N ASN A 146 5.59 -13.86 29.44
CA ASN A 146 4.76 -14.35 28.34
C ASN A 146 4.47 -13.25 27.30
N TYR A 147 4.25 -12.04 27.78
CA TYR A 147 4.01 -10.87 26.96
C TYR A 147 5.24 -10.50 26.11
N LEU A 148 6.42 -10.38 26.72
CA LEU A 148 7.68 -10.12 26.01
C LEU A 148 8.02 -11.23 25.01
N SER A 149 7.82 -12.50 25.37
CA SER A 149 8.02 -13.62 24.45
C SER A 149 7.07 -13.56 23.24
N SER A 150 5.84 -13.11 23.43
CA SER A 150 4.87 -12.94 22.34
C SER A 150 5.29 -11.82 21.38
N ILE A 151 5.76 -10.68 21.91
CA ILE A 151 6.33 -9.60 21.09
C ILE A 151 7.51 -10.13 20.27
N GLN A 152 8.46 -10.81 20.93
CA GLN A 152 9.65 -11.34 20.27
C GLN A 152 9.27 -12.32 19.16
N ALA A 153 8.30 -13.20 19.39
CA ALA A 153 7.81 -14.13 18.38
C ALA A 153 7.18 -13.41 17.18
N THR A 154 6.40 -12.35 17.42
CA THR A 154 5.79 -11.55 16.34
C THR A 154 6.84 -10.78 15.54
N ILE A 155 7.80 -10.13 16.21
CA ILE A 155 8.92 -9.44 15.54
C ILE A 155 9.72 -10.42 14.70
N HIS A 156 10.02 -11.61 15.23
CA HIS A 156 10.74 -12.65 14.50
C HIS A 156 9.99 -13.07 13.22
N LYS A 157 8.67 -13.30 13.30
CA LYS A 157 7.85 -13.64 12.13
C LYS A 157 7.86 -12.54 11.07
N ILE A 158 7.81 -11.28 11.50
CA ILE A 158 7.90 -10.12 10.58
C ILE A 158 9.26 -10.11 9.89
N ASP A 159 10.35 -10.31 10.65
CA ASP A 159 11.72 -10.37 10.11
C ASP A 159 11.91 -11.53 9.11
N GLU A 160 11.41 -12.73 9.43
CA GLU A 160 11.40 -13.87 8.49
C GLU A 160 10.62 -13.56 7.21
N GLY A 161 9.45 -12.92 7.34
CA GLY A 161 8.66 -12.47 6.21
C GLY A 161 9.45 -11.50 5.32
N LEU A 162 10.05 -10.46 5.90
CA LEU A 162 10.85 -9.48 5.18
C LEU A 162 12.07 -10.10 4.49
N LYS A 163 12.79 -11.01 5.16
CA LYS A 163 13.90 -11.77 4.57
C LYS A 163 13.43 -12.59 3.36
N THR A 164 12.29 -13.26 3.48
CA THR A 164 11.70 -14.05 2.40
C THR A 164 11.30 -13.17 1.21
N TYR A 165 10.65 -12.03 1.46
CA TYR A 165 10.31 -11.07 0.41
C TYR A 165 11.54 -10.51 -0.29
N LYS A 166 12.59 -10.17 0.48
CA LYS A 166 13.85 -9.68 -0.07
C LYS A 166 14.49 -10.70 -1.01
N LEU A 167 14.62 -11.96 -0.59
CA LEU A 167 15.17 -13.04 -1.42
C LEU A 167 14.36 -13.22 -2.71
N ARG A 168 13.03 -13.15 -2.63
CA ARG A 168 12.15 -13.25 -3.80
C ARG A 168 12.33 -12.08 -4.77
N ILE A 169 12.48 -10.85 -4.26
CA ILE A 169 12.74 -9.68 -5.08
C ILE A 169 14.11 -9.81 -5.77
N GLU A 170 15.15 -10.22 -5.04
CA GLU A 170 16.49 -10.43 -5.59
C GLU A 170 16.49 -11.50 -6.70
N ASP A 171 15.79 -12.62 -6.51
CA ASP A 171 15.60 -13.66 -7.53
C ASP A 171 14.88 -13.13 -8.78
N LEU A 172 13.78 -12.35 -8.59
CA LEU A 172 13.04 -11.75 -9.71
C LEU A 172 13.90 -10.75 -10.49
N VAL A 173 14.66 -9.89 -9.80
CA VAL A 173 15.58 -8.94 -10.42
C VAL A 173 16.68 -9.67 -11.19
N GLY A 174 17.26 -10.72 -10.60
CA GLY A 174 18.27 -11.56 -11.26
C GLY A 174 17.74 -12.22 -12.54
N LYS A 175 16.55 -12.85 -12.47
CA LYS A 175 15.88 -13.45 -13.63
C LYS A 175 15.57 -12.42 -14.70
N HIS A 176 15.07 -11.24 -14.32
CA HIS A 176 14.79 -10.16 -15.25
C HIS A 176 16.07 -9.68 -15.97
N ALA A 177 17.19 -9.55 -15.24
CA ALA A 177 18.47 -9.16 -15.83
C ALA A 177 18.99 -10.20 -16.84
N ILE A 178 18.92 -11.49 -16.51
CA ILE A 178 19.30 -12.59 -17.41
C ILE A 178 18.40 -12.62 -18.64
N LEU A 179 17.08 -12.52 -18.46
CA LEU A 179 16.10 -12.51 -19.54
C LEU A 179 16.34 -11.32 -20.48
N THR A 180 16.53 -10.12 -19.93
CA THR A 180 16.82 -8.91 -20.69
C THR A 180 18.10 -9.08 -21.51
N LYS A 181 19.18 -9.61 -20.91
CA LYS A 181 20.43 -9.89 -21.61
C LYS A 181 20.24 -10.89 -22.75
N ASN A 182 19.45 -11.95 -22.55
CA ASN A 182 19.17 -12.94 -23.58
C ASN A 182 18.30 -12.37 -24.71
N MET A 183 17.29 -11.57 -24.39
CA MET A 183 16.46 -10.88 -25.39
C MET A 183 17.28 -9.93 -26.26
N VAL A 184 18.17 -9.14 -25.64
CA VAL A 184 19.07 -8.23 -26.37
C VAL A 184 19.97 -9.02 -27.33
N ARG A 185 20.51 -10.17 -26.89
CA ARG A 185 21.31 -11.06 -27.74
C ARG A 185 20.50 -11.67 -28.89
N MET A 186 19.27 -12.13 -28.62
CA MET A 186 18.39 -12.67 -29.67
C MET A 186 18.04 -11.60 -30.70
N LEU A 187 17.71 -10.39 -30.26
CA LEU A 187 17.42 -9.27 -31.15
C LEU A 187 18.63 -8.91 -32.01
N ARG A 188 19.82 -8.80 -31.40
CA ARG A 188 21.09 -8.58 -32.11
C ARG A 188 21.31 -9.65 -33.19
N ASN A 189 21.16 -10.93 -32.83
CA ASN A 189 21.32 -12.04 -33.77
C ASN A 189 20.31 -11.99 -34.91
N ASN A 190 19.06 -11.64 -34.62
CA ASN A 190 18.01 -11.50 -35.64
C ASN A 190 18.33 -10.35 -36.62
N ILE A 191 18.78 -9.19 -36.11
CA ILE A 191 19.24 -8.08 -36.94
C ILE A 191 20.40 -8.50 -37.84
N LEU A 192 21.42 -9.17 -37.29
CA LEU A 192 22.57 -9.63 -38.06
C LEU A 192 22.19 -10.65 -39.14
N LEU A 193 21.34 -11.63 -38.81
CA LEU A 193 20.81 -12.59 -39.79
C LEU A 193 20.04 -11.88 -40.90
N SER A 194 19.19 -10.93 -40.54
CA SER A 194 18.42 -10.12 -41.50
C SER A 194 19.31 -9.29 -42.43
N LEU A 195 20.47 -8.82 -41.95
CA LEU A 195 21.45 -8.02 -42.71
C LEU A 195 22.48 -8.87 -43.47
N LYS A 196 22.59 -10.17 -43.17
CA LYS A 196 23.49 -11.11 -43.87
C LYS A 196 23.00 -11.41 -45.29
N GLU A 197 21.68 -11.43 -45.49
CA GLU A 197 21.05 -11.67 -46.80
C GLU A 197 21.20 -10.48 -47.74
N LYS A 198 20.90 -9.27 -47.27
CA LYS A 198 21.03 -8.02 -48.03
C LYS A 198 21.20 -6.83 -47.09
N SER A 199 21.81 -5.74 -47.58
CA SER A 199 21.79 -4.47 -46.87
C SER A 199 20.38 -3.90 -46.87
N LYS A 200 19.87 -3.54 -45.68
CA LYS A 200 18.50 -3.06 -45.45
C LYS A 200 18.53 -1.64 -44.85
N ASP A 201 17.53 -0.83 -45.17
CA ASP A 201 17.24 0.39 -44.41
C ASP A 201 16.47 0.08 -43.11
N ILE A 202 16.17 1.08 -42.28
CA ILE A 202 15.49 0.86 -40.99
C ILE A 202 14.05 0.36 -41.15
N ALA A 203 13.35 0.74 -42.23
CA ALA A 203 11.97 0.34 -42.49
C ALA A 203 11.90 -1.12 -42.98
N GLU A 204 12.83 -1.52 -43.85
CA GLU A 204 13.02 -2.90 -44.29
C GLU A 204 13.46 -3.80 -43.14
N LEU A 205 14.34 -3.31 -42.26
CA LEU A 205 14.77 -4.03 -41.06
C LEU A 205 13.61 -4.20 -40.06
N SER A 206 12.83 -3.14 -39.85
CA SER A 206 11.64 -3.15 -39.00
C SER A 206 10.64 -4.22 -39.45
N LYS A 207 10.34 -4.30 -40.74
CA LYS A 207 9.47 -5.34 -41.31
C LYS A 207 10.05 -6.76 -41.17
N SER A 208 11.37 -6.90 -41.31
CA SER A 208 12.06 -8.20 -41.25
C SER A 208 12.14 -8.76 -39.83
N VAL A 209 12.35 -7.90 -38.84
CA VAL A 209 12.53 -8.27 -37.43
C VAL A 209 11.21 -8.24 -36.66
N GLY A 210 10.18 -7.55 -37.19
CA GLY A 210 8.84 -7.47 -36.59
C GLY A 210 8.75 -6.48 -35.41
N ILE A 211 9.61 -5.46 -35.39
CA ILE A 211 9.67 -4.44 -34.32
C ILE A 211 9.52 -3.06 -34.97
N SER A 212 8.77 -2.15 -34.33
CA SER A 212 8.56 -0.80 -34.87
C SER A 212 9.88 -0.03 -35.01
N GLU A 213 9.95 0.87 -35.99
CA GLU A 213 11.16 1.65 -36.26
C GLU A 213 11.62 2.48 -35.05
N GLU A 214 10.67 3.05 -34.30
CA GLU A 214 10.95 3.84 -33.09
C GLU A 214 11.68 3.02 -32.03
N GLN A 215 11.27 1.76 -31.84
CA GLN A 215 11.87 0.86 -30.86
C GLN A 215 13.16 0.24 -31.37
N LEU A 216 13.28 0.00 -32.68
CA LEU A 216 14.44 -0.66 -33.30
C LEU A 216 15.64 0.28 -33.46
N ARG A 217 15.38 1.56 -33.73
CA ARG A 217 16.41 2.57 -34.00
C ARG A 217 17.48 2.68 -32.90
N PRO A 218 17.15 2.75 -31.60
CA PRO A 218 18.16 2.78 -30.53
C PRO A 218 19.09 1.56 -30.52
N PHE A 219 18.58 0.37 -30.87
CA PHE A 219 19.38 -0.85 -30.89
C PHE A 219 20.37 -0.86 -32.06
N VAL A 220 19.91 -0.49 -33.25
CA VAL A 220 20.76 -0.42 -34.45
C VAL A 220 21.83 0.65 -34.27
N GLU A 221 21.48 1.83 -33.74
CA GLU A 221 22.45 2.88 -33.44
C GLU A 221 23.52 2.40 -32.44
N ASN A 222 23.13 1.68 -31.39
CA ASN A 222 24.10 1.12 -30.45
C ASN A 222 25.01 0.06 -31.08
N MET A 223 24.54 -0.71 -32.06
CA MET A 223 25.37 -1.69 -32.78
C MET A 223 26.32 -1.05 -33.82
N THR A 224 26.09 0.20 -34.21
CA THR A 224 27.01 0.98 -35.07
C THR A 224 28.13 1.69 -34.30
N LYS A 225 27.98 1.83 -32.97
CA LYS A 225 28.98 2.44 -32.10
C LYS A 225 30.02 1.40 -31.71
N ASP A 226 31.27 1.81 -31.65
CA ASP A 226 32.34 0.99 -31.09
C ASP A 226 32.34 1.22 -29.57
N LEU A 227 31.87 0.23 -28.82
CA LEU A 227 31.77 0.30 -27.36
C LEU A 227 32.89 -0.55 -26.75
N PRO A 228 33.44 -0.16 -25.58
CA PRO A 228 34.61 -0.82 -24.99
C PRO A 228 34.45 -2.32 -24.71
N ASN A 229 33.23 -2.85 -24.74
CA ASN A 229 32.92 -4.27 -24.55
C ASN A 229 32.08 -4.89 -25.69
N GLN A 230 31.87 -4.18 -26.79
CA GLN A 230 31.13 -4.68 -27.96
C GLN A 230 31.73 -4.06 -29.23
N PRO A 231 32.50 -4.83 -30.02
CA PRO A 231 33.06 -4.33 -31.26
C PRO A 231 31.94 -3.96 -32.22
N LYS A 232 32.18 -2.95 -33.04
CA LYS A 232 31.27 -2.54 -34.10
C LYS A 232 30.99 -3.71 -35.05
N GLU A 233 29.72 -4.09 -35.19
CA GLU A 233 29.31 -5.24 -36.03
C GLU A 233 28.61 -4.82 -37.33
N ILE A 234 28.09 -3.60 -37.37
CA ILE A 234 27.37 -3.07 -38.53
C ILE A 234 27.90 -1.69 -38.92
N LYS A 235 27.92 -1.43 -40.23
CA LYS A 235 28.27 -0.15 -40.83
C LYS A 235 27.09 0.41 -41.62
N LEU A 236 26.95 1.73 -41.58
CA LEU A 236 26.00 2.46 -42.41
C LEU A 236 26.72 2.91 -43.69
N GLU A 237 26.32 2.38 -44.85
CA GLU A 237 26.83 2.77 -46.16
C GLU A 237 25.66 3.19 -47.05
N LYS A 238 25.70 4.41 -47.61
CA LYS A 238 24.67 4.94 -48.51
C LYS A 238 23.24 4.78 -47.95
N SER A 239 23.03 5.13 -46.68
CA SER A 239 21.74 5.02 -45.97
C SER A 239 21.20 3.59 -45.79
N LYS A 240 22.04 2.57 -45.96
CA LYS A 240 21.70 1.16 -45.67
C LYS A 240 22.69 0.55 -44.68
N TYR A 241 22.18 -0.29 -43.78
CA TYR A 241 23.01 -1.02 -42.82
C TYR A 241 23.57 -2.29 -43.46
N ARG A 242 24.82 -2.63 -43.13
CA ARG A 242 25.50 -3.85 -43.57
C ARG A 242 26.38 -4.42 -42.47
N VAL A 243 26.46 -5.74 -42.37
CA VAL A 243 27.37 -6.42 -41.44
C VAL A 243 28.83 -6.17 -41.85
N ILE A 244 29.67 -5.87 -40.86
CA ILE A 244 31.13 -5.78 -41.00
C ILE A 244 31.64 -7.23 -40.99
N LYS A 245 32.32 -7.64 -42.07
CA LYS A 245 32.97 -8.95 -42.15
C LYS A 245 34.26 -8.95 -41.35
#